data_AF-A0A061RUW8-F1
#
_entry.id   AF-A0A061RUW8-F1
#
_cell.length_a   1.000
_cell.length_b   1.000
_cell.length_c   1.000
_cell.angle_alpha   90.00
_cell.angle_beta   90.00
_cell.angle_gamma   90.00
#
_symmetry.space_group_name_H-M   'P 1'
#
loop_
_entity.id
_entity.type
_entity.pdbx_description
1 polymer ?
#
loop_
_entity_poly.entity_id
_entity_poly.type
_entity_poly.pdbx_seq_one_letter_code
_entity_poly.pdbx_strand_id
1 'polypeptide(L)'
;MEATPDVNAPALEGFRGLFLAAHLSSQREVCAKQGWQTMAAKCATSLLRHVGSVPADKAFYQAGAAWRAVGRLNMAFVFLNRYLDITEAMEDPEGFTIENSDFVNTDIPAEFDLPERHYLDEDKREEVREWVLALSMDQDVEQSLSCRTCSQCGADTYEANLVCHSCKVPSEACCITGYPIPSGERVACKADPSVVARKDDWNTFIGRLQMCPITHTVQSPVY
;
A
#
# COMPACT_ATOMS: atom_id res chain seq x y z
N MET A 1 -16.62 14.73 -11.69
CA MET A 1 -17.35 13.94 -12.71
C MET A 1 -18.77 13.76 -12.20
N GLU A 2 -19.73 14.51 -12.72
CA GLU A 2 -21.15 14.26 -12.43
C GLU A 2 -21.59 13.02 -13.21
N ALA A 3 -22.13 12.03 -12.53
CA ALA A 3 -22.49 10.74 -13.11
C ALA A 3 -23.72 10.89 -14.03
N THR A 4 -23.60 10.44 -15.28
CA THR A 4 -24.77 10.13 -16.11
C THR A 4 -25.60 9.02 -15.44
N PRO A 5 -26.94 9.10 -15.49
CA PRO A 5 -27.85 8.23 -14.72
C PRO A 5 -27.78 6.72 -15.03
N ASP A 6 -26.96 6.28 -15.98
CA ASP A 6 -26.81 4.88 -16.39
C ASP A 6 -25.58 4.15 -15.82
N VAL A 7 -24.78 4.78 -14.95
CA VAL A 7 -23.63 4.09 -14.35
C VAL A 7 -24.08 3.25 -13.15
N ASN A 8 -24.15 1.93 -13.34
CA ASN A 8 -24.38 0.96 -12.28
C ASN A 8 -23.36 1.15 -11.13
N ALA A 9 -23.82 1.42 -9.91
CA ALA A 9 -22.96 1.77 -8.77
C ALA A 9 -21.85 0.73 -8.46
N PRO A 10 -22.14 -0.59 -8.47
CA PRO A 10 -21.11 -1.63 -8.44
C PRO A 10 -20.03 -1.51 -9.51
N ALA A 11 -20.40 -1.21 -10.75
CA ALA A 11 -19.43 -1.06 -11.83
C ALA A 11 -18.53 0.17 -11.60
N LEU A 12 -19.12 1.28 -11.13
CA LEU A 12 -18.35 2.47 -10.77
C LEU A 12 -17.32 2.19 -9.67
N GLU A 13 -17.70 1.41 -8.65
CA GLU A 13 -16.78 1.04 -7.57
C GLU A 13 -15.64 0.14 -8.08
N GLY A 14 -15.95 -0.83 -8.94
CA GLY A 14 -14.93 -1.64 -9.62
C GLY A 14 -13.95 -0.80 -10.43
N PHE A 15 -14.45 0.17 -11.21
CA PHE A 15 -13.60 1.09 -11.98
C PHE A 15 -12.71 1.95 -11.08
N ARG A 16 -13.22 2.39 -9.92
CA ARG A 16 -12.43 3.15 -8.94
C ARG A 16 -11.31 2.29 -8.36
N GLY A 17 -11.59 1.05 -7.99
CA GLY A 17 -10.58 0.10 -7.52
C GLY A 17 -9.45 -0.10 -8.54
N LEU A 18 -9.81 -0.35 -9.80
CA LEU A 18 -8.84 -0.50 -10.90
C LEU A 18 -8.03 0.77 -11.15
N PHE A 19 -8.68 1.93 -11.13
CA PHE A 19 -8.02 3.23 -11.26
C PHE A 19 -6.98 3.42 -10.15
N LEU A 20 -7.34 3.18 -8.89
CA LEU A 20 -6.43 3.33 -7.75
C LEU A 20 -5.25 2.36 -7.83
N ALA A 21 -5.48 1.10 -8.22
CA ALA A 21 -4.43 0.11 -8.41
C ALA A 21 -3.42 0.54 -9.49
N ALA A 22 -3.91 0.97 -10.66
CA ALA A 22 -3.06 1.44 -11.75
C ALA A 22 -2.31 2.73 -11.37
N HIS A 23 -3.01 3.67 -10.74
CA HIS A 23 -2.46 4.94 -10.30
C HIS A 23 -1.33 4.75 -9.29
N LEU A 24 -1.57 4.02 -8.20
CA LEU A 24 -0.58 3.78 -7.16
C LEU A 24 0.62 2.96 -7.67
N SER A 25 0.41 2.05 -8.62
CA SER A 25 1.49 1.34 -9.32
C SER A 25 2.40 2.31 -10.06
N SER A 26 1.81 3.26 -10.80
CA SER A 26 2.56 4.31 -11.49
C SER A 26 3.28 5.24 -10.51
N GLN A 27 2.58 5.70 -9.46
CA GLN A 27 3.18 6.60 -8.47
C GLN A 27 4.34 5.97 -7.72
N ARG A 28 4.27 4.66 -7.43
CA ARG A 28 5.40 3.93 -6.85
C ARG A 28 6.65 4.04 -7.73
N GLU A 29 6.52 3.77 -9.04
CA GLU A 29 7.64 3.82 -9.98
C GLU A 29 8.20 5.25 -10.11
N VAL A 30 7.33 6.26 -10.13
CA VAL A 30 7.74 7.66 -10.11
C VAL A 30 8.55 7.96 -8.84
N CYS A 31 8.02 7.60 -7.67
CA CYS A 31 8.70 7.85 -6.40
C CYS A 31 10.05 7.12 -6.32
N ALA A 32 10.11 5.86 -6.74
CA ALA A 32 11.35 5.07 -6.76
C ALA A 32 12.41 5.70 -7.65
N LYS A 33 12.04 6.13 -8.88
CA LYS A 33 12.95 6.81 -9.81
C LYS A 33 13.47 8.15 -9.30
N GLN A 34 12.69 8.87 -8.48
CA GLN A 34 13.12 10.12 -7.84
C GLN A 34 13.95 9.87 -6.57
N GLY A 35 14.11 8.62 -6.12
CA GLY A 35 14.79 8.29 -4.87
C GLY A 35 13.95 8.53 -3.61
N TRP A 36 12.63 8.73 -3.75
CA TRP A 36 11.70 8.90 -2.63
C TRP A 36 11.25 7.54 -2.08
N GLN A 37 12.22 6.78 -1.55
CA GLN A 37 12.03 5.37 -1.18
C GLN A 37 10.86 5.16 -0.20
N THR A 38 10.73 6.02 0.82
CA THR A 38 9.61 5.94 1.76
C THR A 38 8.26 6.18 1.09
N MET A 39 8.15 7.11 0.13
CA MET A 39 6.90 7.33 -0.61
C MET A 39 6.59 6.15 -1.53
N ALA A 40 7.60 5.58 -2.19
CA ALA A 40 7.45 4.37 -2.98
C ALA A 40 6.98 3.18 -2.13
N ALA A 41 7.55 3.00 -0.94
CA ALA A 41 7.13 1.96 0.00
C ALA A 41 5.68 2.14 0.46
N LYS A 42 5.27 3.38 0.78
CA LYS A 42 3.86 3.69 1.07
C LYS A 42 2.92 3.38 -0.11
N CYS A 43 3.32 3.71 -1.36
CA CYS A 43 2.53 3.34 -2.55
C CYS A 43 2.40 1.83 -2.67
N ALA A 44 3.50 1.09 -2.51
CA ALA A 44 3.54 -0.37 -2.59
C ALA A 44 2.65 -1.02 -1.52
N THR A 45 2.70 -0.51 -0.29
CA THR A 45 1.83 -0.98 0.79
C THR A 45 0.36 -0.64 0.54
N SER A 46 0.05 0.52 -0.03
CA SER A 46 -1.34 0.86 -0.38
C SER A 46 -1.90 -0.03 -1.49
N LEU A 47 -1.06 -0.57 -2.38
CA LEU A 47 -1.47 -1.55 -3.39
C LEU A 47 -1.96 -2.87 -2.79
N LEU A 48 -1.59 -3.20 -1.55
CA LEU A 48 -2.07 -4.41 -0.89
C LEU A 48 -3.58 -4.40 -0.70
N ARG A 49 -4.24 -3.24 -0.62
CA ARG A 49 -5.71 -3.13 -0.63
C ARG A 49 -6.36 -3.56 -1.94
N HIS A 50 -5.57 -3.65 -3.01
CA HIS A 50 -6.02 -3.91 -4.37
C HIS A 50 -5.50 -5.24 -4.90
N VAL A 51 -5.09 -6.16 -4.00
CA VAL A 51 -4.87 -7.57 -4.38
C VAL A 51 -6.15 -8.13 -5.00
N GLY A 52 -5.99 -8.96 -6.04
CA GLY A 52 -7.07 -9.36 -6.94
C GLY A 52 -7.17 -8.50 -8.20
N SER A 53 -6.90 -7.19 -8.11
CA SER A 53 -6.59 -6.36 -9.30
C SER A 53 -5.10 -6.38 -9.64
N VAL A 54 -4.26 -6.54 -8.62
CA VAL A 54 -2.81 -6.78 -8.74
C VAL A 54 -2.55 -8.20 -8.21
N PRO A 55 -1.67 -8.99 -8.87
CA PRO A 55 -1.27 -10.30 -8.35
C PRO A 55 -0.73 -10.18 -6.92
N ALA A 56 -1.24 -11.02 -6.02
CA ALA A 56 -0.97 -10.91 -4.59
C ALA A 56 0.52 -11.11 -4.27
N ASP A 57 1.16 -12.13 -4.85
CA ASP A 57 2.58 -12.43 -4.69
C ASP A 57 3.46 -11.20 -5.04
N LYS A 58 3.19 -10.58 -6.18
CA LYS A 58 3.86 -9.37 -6.65
C LYS A 58 3.65 -8.21 -5.68
N ALA A 59 2.42 -7.99 -5.22
CA ALA A 59 2.09 -6.86 -4.36
C ALA A 59 2.79 -6.97 -3.00
N PHE A 60 2.74 -8.15 -2.36
CA PHE A 60 3.39 -8.41 -1.08
C PHE A 60 4.92 -8.36 -1.19
N TYR A 61 5.52 -8.97 -2.21
CA TYR A 61 6.95 -8.86 -2.45
C TYR A 61 7.39 -7.40 -2.62
N GLN A 62 6.68 -6.63 -3.45
CA GLN A 62 7.05 -5.24 -3.73
C GLN A 62 6.91 -4.34 -2.50
N ALA A 63 5.89 -4.56 -1.66
CA ALA A 63 5.75 -3.85 -0.39
C ALA A 63 6.90 -4.20 0.57
N GLY A 64 7.19 -5.50 0.74
CA GLY A 64 8.25 -5.99 1.60
C GLY A 64 9.64 -5.52 1.18
N ALA A 65 9.97 -5.66 -0.10
CA ALA A 65 11.24 -5.21 -0.68
C ALA A 65 11.43 -3.70 -0.53
N ALA A 66 10.38 -2.90 -0.71
CA ALA A 66 10.45 -1.46 -0.55
C ALA A 66 10.73 -1.05 0.91
N TRP A 67 10.06 -1.67 1.89
CA TRP A 67 10.36 -1.38 3.30
C TRP A 67 11.72 -1.90 3.75
N ARG A 68 12.18 -3.03 3.20
CA ARG A 68 13.55 -3.53 3.40
C ARG A 68 14.57 -2.50 2.91
N ALA A 69 14.38 -1.93 1.73
CA ALA A 69 15.27 -0.90 1.19
C ALA A 69 15.26 0.41 2.00
N VAL A 70 14.14 0.74 2.65
CA VAL A 70 14.02 1.89 3.58
C VAL A 70 14.62 1.59 4.96
N GLY A 71 14.83 0.31 5.30
CA GLY A 71 15.33 -0.12 6.61
C GLY A 71 14.24 -0.27 7.69
N ARG A 72 12.95 -0.30 7.33
CA ARG A 72 11.86 -0.66 8.25
C ARG A 72 11.66 -2.17 8.24
N LEU A 73 12.53 -2.87 8.96
CA LEU A 73 12.64 -4.33 8.90
C LEU A 73 11.39 -5.04 9.41
N ASN A 74 10.71 -4.53 10.45
CA ASN A 74 9.47 -5.11 10.97
C ASN A 74 8.37 -5.20 9.90
N MET A 75 8.13 -4.10 9.18
CA MET A 75 7.15 -4.05 8.07
C MET A 75 7.56 -4.97 6.93
N ALA A 76 8.85 -4.94 6.57
CA ALA A 76 9.39 -5.78 5.51
C ALA A 76 9.22 -7.28 5.84
N PHE A 77 9.48 -7.65 7.09
CA PHE A 77 9.39 -9.02 7.57
C PHE A 77 7.96 -9.56 7.44
N VAL A 78 6.97 -8.82 7.95
CA VAL A 78 5.55 -9.23 7.85
C VAL A 78 5.12 -9.41 6.39
N PHE A 79 5.44 -8.46 5.49
CA PHE A 79 5.03 -8.57 4.09
C PHE A 79 5.77 -9.66 3.33
N LEU A 80 7.06 -9.90 3.62
CA LEU A 80 7.83 -10.95 2.95
C LEU A 80 7.50 -12.34 3.46
N ASN A 81 7.13 -12.51 4.74
CA ASN A 81 6.52 -13.76 5.21
C ASN A 81 5.24 -14.07 4.46
N ARG A 82 4.32 -13.11 4.37
CA ARG A 82 3.08 -13.31 3.60
C ARG A 82 3.35 -13.62 2.13
N TYR A 83 4.37 -13.02 1.54
CA TYR A 83 4.79 -13.38 0.19
C TYR A 83 5.19 -14.86 0.08
N LEU A 84 5.98 -15.38 1.04
CA LEU A 84 6.35 -16.80 1.07
C LEU A 84 5.12 -17.69 1.21
N ASP A 85 4.21 -17.38 2.13
CA ASP A 85 2.94 -18.11 2.30
C ASP A 85 2.15 -18.18 0.99
N ILE A 86 2.07 -17.06 0.25
CA ILE A 86 1.40 -17.01 -1.05
C ILE A 86 2.12 -17.91 -2.07
N THR A 87 3.45 -17.86 -2.13
CA THR A 87 4.20 -18.70 -3.07
C THR A 87 4.09 -20.19 -2.74
N GLU A 88 4.01 -20.57 -1.46
CA GLU A 88 3.79 -21.95 -1.02
C GLU A 88 2.37 -22.40 -1.36
N ALA A 89 1.36 -21.56 -1.12
CA ALA A 89 -0.02 -21.82 -1.50
C ALA A 89 -0.22 -21.98 -3.02
N MET A 90 0.58 -21.28 -3.84
CA MET A 90 0.55 -21.43 -5.30
C MET A 90 1.10 -22.79 -5.76
N GLU A 91 2.07 -23.36 -5.02
CA GLU A 91 2.68 -24.66 -5.34
C GLU A 91 1.89 -25.85 -4.79
N ASP A 92 1.24 -25.68 -3.63
CA ASP A 92 0.36 -26.67 -3.01
C ASP A 92 -0.99 -26.06 -2.57
N PRO A 93 -1.92 -25.79 -3.52
CA PRO A 93 -3.19 -25.14 -3.22
C PRO A 93 -4.15 -25.95 -2.34
N GLU A 94 -4.00 -27.28 -2.28
CA GLU A 94 -4.85 -28.17 -1.48
C GLU A 94 -4.27 -28.44 -0.09
N GLY A 95 -2.93 -28.39 0.06
CA GLY A 95 -2.23 -28.68 1.30
C GLY A 95 -1.81 -27.47 2.13
N PHE A 96 -1.83 -26.26 1.56
CA PHE A 96 -1.37 -25.06 2.25
C PHE A 96 -2.47 -24.02 2.41
N THR A 97 -2.68 -23.56 3.65
CA THR A 97 -3.63 -22.49 3.98
C THR A 97 -2.86 -21.26 4.47
N ILE A 98 -3.08 -20.13 3.83
CA ILE A 98 -2.46 -18.85 4.23
C ILE A 98 -3.09 -18.37 5.53
N GLU A 99 -2.28 -18.22 6.58
CA GLU A 99 -2.73 -17.68 7.87
C GLU A 99 -2.84 -16.15 7.81
N ASN A 100 -3.90 -15.58 8.44
CA ASN A 100 -4.17 -14.13 8.43
C ASN A 100 -3.98 -13.42 9.77
N SER A 101 -3.30 -14.05 10.73
CA SER A 101 -3.03 -13.51 12.08
C SER A 101 -2.34 -12.15 12.06
N ASP A 102 -1.28 -11.99 11.27
CA ASP A 102 -0.47 -10.75 11.19
C ASP A 102 -1.21 -9.56 10.57
N PHE A 103 -2.31 -9.81 9.88
CA PHE A 103 -3.07 -8.80 9.12
C PHE A 103 -4.49 -8.59 9.68
N VAL A 104 -4.77 -9.13 10.86
CA VAL A 104 -6.00 -8.83 11.60
C VAL A 104 -6.09 -7.31 11.82
N ASN A 105 -7.31 -6.78 11.75
CA ASN A 105 -7.58 -5.34 11.92
C ASN A 105 -6.92 -4.42 10.86
N THR A 106 -6.45 -4.97 9.75
CA THR A 106 -6.03 -4.19 8.57
C THR A 106 -7.17 -4.05 7.55
N ASP A 107 -6.99 -3.16 6.59
CA ASP A 107 -7.85 -3.03 5.41
C ASP A 107 -7.33 -3.82 4.19
N ILE A 108 -6.34 -4.70 4.41
CA ILE A 108 -5.83 -5.60 3.38
C ILE A 108 -6.78 -6.81 3.28
N PRO A 109 -7.27 -7.16 2.07
CA PRO A 109 -8.12 -8.32 1.87
C PRO A 109 -7.47 -9.61 2.42
N ALA A 110 -8.22 -10.35 3.24
CA ALA A 110 -7.80 -11.67 3.72
C ALA A 110 -8.03 -12.77 2.68
N GLU A 111 -9.04 -12.59 1.83
CA GLU A 111 -9.38 -13.49 0.73
C GLU A 111 -9.04 -12.80 -0.59
N PHE A 112 -8.32 -13.51 -1.45
CA PHE A 112 -7.93 -13.07 -2.77
C PHE A 112 -7.57 -14.28 -3.63
N ASP A 113 -7.66 -14.13 -4.95
CA ASP A 113 -7.28 -15.17 -5.89
C ASP A 113 -5.76 -15.35 -5.92
N LEU A 114 -5.30 -16.62 -5.89
CA LEU A 114 -3.90 -16.94 -6.07
C LEU A 114 -3.49 -16.71 -7.54
N PRO A 115 -2.33 -16.07 -7.78
CA PRO A 115 -1.79 -15.94 -9.14
C PRO A 115 -1.53 -17.29 -9.80
N GLU A 116 -1.68 -17.38 -11.12
CA GLU A 116 -1.37 -18.61 -11.88
C GLU A 116 0.13 -18.81 -12.14
N ARG A 117 0.93 -17.74 -11.98
CA ARG A 117 2.37 -17.74 -12.26
C ARG A 117 3.10 -16.91 -11.23
N HIS A 118 4.24 -17.41 -10.77
CA HIS A 118 5.12 -16.66 -9.88
C HIS A 118 5.61 -15.37 -10.53
N TYR A 119 5.61 -14.30 -9.74
CA TYR A 119 6.16 -13.01 -10.11
C TYR A 119 7.69 -13.03 -10.21
N LEU A 120 8.35 -13.77 -9.32
CA LEU A 120 9.80 -13.93 -9.30
C LEU A 120 10.22 -15.31 -9.81
N ASP A 121 11.44 -15.35 -10.34
CA ASP A 121 12.18 -16.58 -10.63
C ASP A 121 12.59 -17.29 -9.33
N GLU A 122 12.92 -18.59 -9.41
CA GLU A 122 13.28 -19.41 -8.25
C GLU A 122 14.42 -18.81 -7.43
N ASP A 123 15.48 -18.36 -8.10
CA ASP A 123 16.67 -17.82 -7.43
C ASP A 123 16.31 -16.66 -6.51
N LYS A 124 15.47 -15.72 -6.96
CA LYS A 124 15.00 -14.61 -6.12
C LYS A 124 14.02 -15.03 -5.04
N ARG A 125 13.23 -16.09 -5.26
CA ARG A 125 12.36 -16.64 -4.21
C ARG A 125 13.20 -17.20 -3.07
N GLU A 126 14.27 -17.92 -3.40
CA GLU A 126 15.22 -18.42 -2.41
C GLU A 126 15.93 -17.28 -1.67
N GLU A 127 16.36 -16.21 -2.37
CA GLU A 127 16.92 -15.03 -1.70
C GLU A 127 15.96 -14.39 -0.68
N VAL A 128 14.65 -14.37 -0.97
CA VAL A 128 13.64 -13.88 -0.03
C VAL A 128 13.49 -14.85 1.15
N ARG A 129 13.44 -16.15 0.88
CA ARG A 129 13.35 -17.21 1.90
C ARG A 129 14.53 -17.15 2.87
N GLU A 130 15.75 -17.09 2.35
CA GLU A 130 16.98 -16.94 3.16
C GLU A 130 16.95 -15.67 4.00
N TRP A 131 16.52 -14.54 3.42
CA TRP A 131 16.46 -13.27 4.14
C TRP A 131 15.43 -13.31 5.28
N VAL A 132 14.23 -13.85 5.03
CA VAL A 132 13.19 -14.00 6.04
C VAL A 132 13.68 -14.94 7.15
N LEU A 133 14.27 -16.09 6.81
CA LEU A 133 14.83 -17.03 7.79
C LEU A 133 15.92 -16.39 8.66
N ALA A 134 16.82 -15.62 8.05
CA ALA A 134 17.87 -14.91 8.78
C ALA A 134 17.28 -13.87 9.75
N LEU A 135 16.24 -13.15 9.33
CA LEU A 135 15.58 -12.14 10.14
C LEU A 135 14.74 -12.74 11.28
N SER A 136 14.09 -13.90 11.05
CA SER A 136 13.37 -14.64 12.10
C SER A 136 14.27 -15.07 13.26
N MET A 137 15.58 -15.20 13.02
CA MET A 137 16.56 -15.53 14.06
C MET A 137 17.10 -14.30 14.80
N ASP A 138 16.82 -13.09 14.30
CA ASP A 138 17.22 -11.83 14.90
C ASP A 138 16.19 -11.37 15.94
N GLN A 139 16.56 -11.44 17.22
CA GLN A 139 15.67 -11.10 18.33
C GLN A 139 15.38 -9.59 18.43
N ASP A 140 16.14 -8.75 17.72
CA ASP A 140 15.97 -7.30 17.74
C ASP A 140 14.89 -6.82 16.75
N VAL A 141 14.39 -7.71 15.88
CA VAL A 141 13.39 -7.37 14.85
C VAL A 141 12.05 -8.04 15.16
N GLU A 142 11.07 -7.21 15.55
CA GLU A 142 9.71 -7.68 15.78
C GLU A 142 8.96 -7.91 14.45
N GLN A 143 8.29 -9.05 14.31
CA GLN A 143 7.33 -9.32 13.23
C GLN A 143 6.01 -8.60 13.51
N SER A 144 6.00 -7.28 13.38
CA SER A 144 4.82 -6.46 13.67
C SER A 144 4.58 -5.38 12.62
N LEU A 145 3.31 -5.21 12.25
CA LEU A 145 2.90 -4.06 11.46
C LEU A 145 2.94 -2.79 12.32
N SER A 146 3.49 -1.73 11.74
CA SER A 146 3.55 -0.42 12.38
C SER A 146 2.14 0.13 12.55
N CYS A 147 1.90 0.73 13.71
CA CYS A 147 0.62 1.35 14.05
C CYS A 147 0.74 2.88 14.12
N ARG A 148 -0.42 3.53 14.00
CA ARG A 148 -0.62 4.94 14.31
C ARG A 148 -1.80 5.08 15.27
N THR A 149 -1.81 6.13 16.06
CA THR A 149 -2.93 6.45 16.93
C THR A 149 -4.07 7.07 16.11
N CYS A 150 -5.29 6.52 16.25
CA CYS A 150 -6.48 7.07 15.61
C CYS A 150 -6.82 8.45 16.20
N SER A 151 -6.99 9.46 15.36
CA SER A 151 -7.31 10.83 15.79
C SER A 151 -8.70 10.99 16.41
N GLN A 152 -9.60 10.02 16.22
CA GLN A 152 -10.97 10.07 16.73
C GLN A 152 -11.14 9.33 18.06
N CYS A 153 -10.69 8.07 18.14
CA CYS A 153 -10.90 7.23 19.33
C CYS A 153 -9.64 6.96 20.15
N GLY A 154 -8.45 7.37 19.68
CA GLY A 154 -7.18 7.14 20.38
C GLY A 154 -6.65 5.71 20.36
N ALA A 155 -7.34 4.76 19.72
CA ALA A 155 -6.85 3.39 19.57
C ALA A 155 -5.69 3.32 18.56
N ASP A 156 -4.76 2.41 18.79
CA ASP A 156 -3.72 2.09 17.80
C ASP A 156 -4.33 1.30 16.64
N THR A 157 -4.05 1.75 15.42
CA THR A 157 -4.51 1.13 14.18
C THR A 157 -3.34 1.00 13.23
N TYR A 158 -3.32 -0.05 12.41
CA TYR A 158 -2.32 -0.23 11.36
C TYR A 158 -2.09 1.06 10.57
N GLU A 159 -0.83 1.46 10.39
CA GLU A 159 -0.46 2.79 9.89
C GLU A 159 -1.03 3.13 8.50
N ALA A 160 -1.29 2.13 7.66
CA ALA A 160 -1.83 2.34 6.32
C ALA A 160 -3.36 2.24 6.23
N ASN A 161 -4.06 1.86 7.31
CA ASN A 161 -5.53 1.72 7.29
C ASN A 161 -6.22 3.01 6.85
N LEU A 162 -7.15 2.94 5.91
CA LEU A 162 -8.04 4.05 5.58
C LEU A 162 -9.30 4.07 6.45
N VAL A 163 -9.63 2.97 7.11
CA VAL A 163 -10.74 2.91 8.07
C VAL A 163 -10.20 2.39 9.40
N CYS A 164 -10.45 3.12 10.49
CA CYS A 164 -10.03 2.67 11.82
C CYS A 164 -10.74 1.35 12.18
N HIS A 165 -9.99 0.31 12.54
CA HIS A 165 -10.59 -0.98 12.89
C HIS A 165 -11.51 -0.91 14.12
N SER A 166 -11.22 0.01 15.05
CA SER A 166 -11.94 0.15 16.32
C SER A 166 -13.22 0.99 16.17
N CYS A 167 -13.12 2.24 15.73
CA CYS A 167 -14.26 3.16 15.66
C CYS A 167 -14.89 3.31 14.26
N LYS A 168 -14.33 2.62 13.26
CA LYS A 168 -14.79 2.63 11.85
C LYS A 168 -14.80 4.00 11.17
N VAL A 169 -14.13 5.00 11.74
CA VAL A 169 -13.99 6.31 11.10
C VAL A 169 -13.10 6.19 9.84
N PRO A 170 -13.54 6.68 8.68
CA PRO A 170 -12.71 6.73 7.48
C PRO A 170 -11.70 7.88 7.55
N SER A 171 -10.57 7.70 6.87
CA SER A 171 -9.52 8.68 6.63
C SER A 171 -9.43 8.96 5.13
N GLU A 172 -9.15 10.21 4.75
CA GLU A 172 -8.85 10.52 3.36
C GLU A 172 -7.50 9.87 2.94
N ALA A 173 -7.46 9.30 1.74
CA ALA A 173 -6.25 8.72 1.19
C ALA A 173 -5.42 9.76 0.44
N CYS A 174 -4.11 9.80 0.70
CA CYS A 174 -3.18 10.66 -0.01
C CYS A 174 -3.12 10.25 -1.50
N CYS A 175 -3.38 11.19 -2.40
CA CYS A 175 -3.41 10.93 -3.84
C CYS A 175 -2.05 10.54 -4.42
N ILE A 176 -0.95 10.72 -3.69
CA ILE A 176 0.39 10.30 -4.12
C ILE A 176 0.69 8.88 -3.60
N THR A 177 0.48 8.65 -2.31
CA THR A 177 0.98 7.45 -1.61
C THR A 177 -0.09 6.43 -1.26
N GLY A 178 -1.37 6.81 -1.32
CA GLY A 178 -2.51 6.00 -0.87
C GLY A 178 -2.65 5.90 0.65
N TYR A 179 -1.69 6.42 1.43
CA TYR A 179 -1.72 6.39 2.90
C TYR A 179 -2.74 7.39 3.47
N PRO A 180 -3.26 7.13 4.68
CA PRO A 180 -4.18 8.04 5.35
C PRO A 180 -3.53 9.38 5.66
N ILE A 181 -4.29 10.46 5.47
CA ILE A 181 -3.85 11.84 5.75
C ILE A 181 -4.11 12.16 7.23
N PRO A 182 -3.08 12.50 8.04
CA PRO A 182 -3.28 12.95 9.42
C PRO A 182 -4.04 14.27 9.52
N SER A 183 -4.72 14.47 10.66
CA SER A 183 -5.40 15.74 10.95
C SER A 183 -4.42 16.92 10.90
N GLY A 184 -4.79 18.00 10.20
CA GLY A 184 -3.95 19.19 10.04
C GLY A 184 -2.88 19.08 8.93
N GLU A 185 -2.66 17.90 8.34
CA GLU A 185 -1.69 17.71 7.25
C GLU A 185 -2.34 17.64 5.86
N ARG A 186 -3.63 17.93 5.76
CA ARG A 186 -4.38 17.87 4.51
C ARG A 186 -4.04 19.06 3.61
N VAL A 187 -3.65 18.76 2.37
CA VAL A 187 -3.61 19.73 1.26
C VAL A 187 -4.48 19.25 0.12
N ALA A 188 -4.99 20.17 -0.70
CA ALA A 188 -5.84 19.86 -1.85
C ALA A 188 -5.30 20.49 -3.13
N CYS A 189 -5.47 19.79 -4.24
CA CYS A 189 -5.17 20.29 -5.57
C CYS A 189 -6.03 21.51 -5.90
N LYS A 190 -5.43 22.57 -6.46
CA LYS A 190 -6.17 23.78 -6.84
C LYS A 190 -7.22 23.55 -7.93
N ALA A 191 -6.97 22.60 -8.83
CA ALA A 191 -7.86 22.30 -9.94
C ALA A 191 -9.02 21.38 -9.55
N ASP A 192 -8.84 20.56 -8.52
CA ASP A 192 -9.86 19.64 -8.02
C ASP A 192 -9.70 19.45 -6.50
N PRO A 193 -10.54 20.08 -5.67
CA PRO A 193 -10.47 19.98 -4.22
C PRO A 193 -10.69 18.57 -3.64
N SER A 194 -11.19 17.63 -4.45
CA SER A 194 -11.32 16.22 -4.05
C SER A 194 -9.99 15.46 -4.14
N VAL A 195 -9.03 15.97 -4.91
CA VAL A 195 -7.68 15.41 -4.99
C VAL A 195 -6.85 15.97 -3.84
N VAL A 196 -6.67 15.14 -2.82
CA VAL A 196 -6.04 15.50 -1.55
C VAL A 196 -4.76 14.73 -1.32
N ALA A 197 -3.84 15.31 -0.56
CA ALA A 197 -2.60 14.66 -0.19
C ALA A 197 -2.18 15.06 1.24
N ARG A 198 -1.26 14.28 1.80
CA ARG A 198 -0.49 14.68 2.97
C ARG A 198 0.49 15.79 2.57
N LYS A 199 0.58 16.85 3.36
CA LYS A 199 1.37 18.06 3.10
C LYS A 199 2.83 17.76 2.74
N ASP A 200 3.50 16.90 3.51
CA ASP A 200 4.92 16.56 3.28
C ASP A 200 5.13 15.80 1.96
N ASP A 201 4.28 14.80 1.71
CA ASP A 201 4.32 14.00 0.47
C ASP A 201 4.03 14.93 -0.74
N TRP A 202 3.06 15.84 -0.61
CA TRP A 202 2.72 16.84 -1.63
C TRP A 202 3.86 17.81 -1.90
N ASN A 203 4.46 18.39 -0.85
CA ASN A 203 5.54 19.35 -1.01
C ASN A 203 6.78 18.72 -1.65
N THR A 204 7.09 17.46 -1.28
CA THR A 204 8.16 16.68 -1.91
C THR A 204 7.86 16.44 -3.39
N PHE A 205 6.64 15.97 -3.70
CA PHE A 205 6.25 15.61 -5.06
C PHE A 205 6.16 16.84 -5.98
N ILE A 206 5.40 17.86 -5.57
CA ILE A 206 5.17 19.08 -6.36
C ILE A 206 6.40 19.97 -6.40
N GLY A 207 7.22 20.00 -5.35
CA GLY A 207 8.48 20.74 -5.35
C GLY A 207 9.43 20.28 -6.46
N ARG A 208 9.35 19.01 -6.86
CA ARG A 208 10.18 18.44 -7.93
C ARG A 208 9.48 18.34 -9.29
N LEU A 209 8.23 17.89 -9.31
CA LEU A 209 7.52 17.56 -10.55
C LEU A 209 6.55 18.66 -10.99
N GLN A 210 6.20 19.59 -10.11
CA GLN A 210 5.34 20.76 -10.37
C GLN A 210 3.94 20.47 -10.92
N MET A 211 3.54 19.20 -11.01
CA MET A 211 2.26 18.77 -11.56
C MET A 211 1.51 17.85 -10.59
N CYS A 212 0.20 18.05 -10.49
CA CYS A 212 -0.68 17.16 -9.75
C CYS A 212 -0.64 15.74 -10.34
N PRO A 213 -0.48 14.68 -9.53
CA PRO A 213 -0.36 13.31 -10.03
C PRO A 213 -1.66 12.74 -10.62
N ILE A 214 -2.82 13.36 -10.34
CA ILE A 214 -4.14 12.93 -10.82
C ILE A 214 -4.61 13.82 -11.98
N THR A 215 -4.62 15.14 -11.76
CA THR A 215 -5.20 16.08 -12.74
C THR A 215 -4.20 16.57 -13.79
N HIS A 216 -2.91 16.31 -13.58
CA HIS A 216 -1.81 16.82 -14.42
C HIS A 216 -1.76 18.35 -14.57
N THR A 217 -2.47 19.08 -13.72
CA THR A 217 -2.41 20.54 -13.67
C THR A 217 -1.18 21.00 -12.91
N VAL A 218 -0.63 22.16 -13.29
CA VAL A 218 0.51 22.77 -12.59
C VAL A 218 0.10 23.17 -11.18
N GLN A 219 0.91 22.80 -10.20
CA GLN A 219 0.71 23.10 -8.79
C GLN A 219 1.96 23.74 -8.18
N SER A 220 1.84 24.22 -6.95
CA SER A 220 2.96 24.75 -6.17
C SER A 220 2.96 24.12 -4.77
N PRO A 221 4.13 23.97 -4.12
CA PRO A 221 4.20 23.55 -2.73
C PRO A 221 3.40 24.46 -1.81
N VAL A 222 2.92 23.91 -0.71
CA VAL A 222 2.15 24.60 0.33
C VAL A 222 2.95 24.47 1.63
N TYR A 223 3.73 25.51 1.97
CA TYR A 223 4.50 25.58 3.20
C TYR A 223 3.69 26.19 4.35
#